data_AF-A0A830DZW0-F1
#
_entry.id   AF-A0A830DZW0-F1
#
_cell.length_a   1.000
_cell.length_b   1.000
_cell.length_c   1.000
_cell.angle_alpha   90.00
_cell.angle_beta   90.00
_cell.angle_gamma   90.00
#
_symmetry.space_group_name_H-M   'P 1'
#
loop_
_entity.id
_entity.type
_entity.pdbx_description
1 polymer ?
#
loop_
_entity_poly.entity_id
_entity_poly.type
_entity_poly.pdbx_seq_one_letter_code
_entity_poly.pdbx_strand_id
1 'polypeptide(L)'
;MLISIALVSGPVIRFGRNYITVSEIAQQLYCEYKLHLSIIEGKIQTPAMEMGIIIHDEVFKGSRVSVEGLVNAVRNNELVIATLPLMVNINEITVIGIPDAVLFMKGVAKAVIELKTSNRWLDRLFDSEYVQAQLYAYLVNKLGLGVDPLVMVIKTKRDSSATEKLRKNIYSAAIKYLVSTMEVPAKVKFRDFVIYINGFDRSIEAHLKWALDYWLMHREPGASPTIGKCATCEFNDRCPFRVYTPSNADVRDRT
;
A
#
# COMPACT_ATOMS: atom_id res chain seq x y z
N MET A 1 16.61 32.06 14.54
CA MET A 1 15.91 32.43 13.30
C MET A 1 14.86 31.35 13.05
N LEU A 2 13.60 31.62 13.40
CA LEU A 2 12.49 30.69 13.23
C LEU A 2 12.05 30.76 11.77
N ILE A 3 12.28 29.69 11.00
CA ILE A 3 11.67 29.55 9.68
C ILE A 3 10.19 29.20 9.92
N SER A 4 9.34 30.22 9.82
CA SER A 4 7.90 30.01 9.74
C SER A 4 7.60 29.39 8.38
N ILE A 5 7.45 28.06 8.34
CA ILE A 5 6.83 27.39 7.19
C ILE A 5 5.36 27.75 7.28
N ALA A 6 4.93 28.75 6.52
CA ALA A 6 3.53 28.99 6.29
C ALA A 6 2.97 27.70 5.65
N LEU A 7 2.23 26.92 6.44
CA LEU A 7 1.36 25.87 5.92
C LEU A 7 0.31 26.58 5.07
N VAL A 8 0.57 26.68 3.76
CA VAL A 8 -0.47 27.06 2.80
C VAL A 8 -1.59 26.03 3.02
N SER A 9 -2.72 26.47 3.55
CA SER A 9 -3.87 25.60 3.77
C SER A 9 -4.36 25.14 2.41
N GLY A 10 -4.00 23.91 2.01
CA GLY A 10 -4.52 23.28 0.81
C GLY A 10 -6.05 23.22 0.84
N PRO A 11 -6.70 22.94 -0.30
CA PRO A 11 -8.15 22.86 -0.39
C PRO A 11 -8.69 21.86 0.63
N VAL A 12 -9.80 22.22 1.26
CA VAL A 12 -10.56 21.29 2.09
C VAL A 12 -11.16 20.24 1.17
N ILE A 13 -10.71 19.00 1.32
CA ILE A 13 -11.23 17.83 0.60
C ILE A 13 -12.37 17.18 1.39
N ARG A 14 -13.02 16.20 0.76
CA ARG A 14 -14.11 15.39 1.33
C ARG A 14 -13.80 15.01 2.78
N PHE A 15 -14.83 15.09 3.63
CA PHE A 15 -14.77 14.88 5.08
C PHE A 15 -13.98 15.94 5.86
N GLY A 16 -13.81 17.15 5.31
CA GLY A 16 -13.19 18.27 6.03
C GLY A 16 -11.67 18.11 6.22
N ARG A 17 -11.03 17.30 5.39
CA ARG A 17 -9.58 16.99 5.49
C ARG A 17 -8.78 17.88 4.55
N ASN A 18 -7.46 17.87 4.68
CA ASN A 18 -6.50 18.49 3.75
C ASN A 18 -5.40 17.51 3.30
N TYR A 19 -5.57 16.23 3.62
CA TYR A 19 -4.64 15.17 3.28
C TYR A 19 -5.36 13.86 3.00
N ILE A 20 -4.71 13.04 2.19
CA ILE A 20 -5.11 11.69 1.82
C ILE A 20 -3.94 10.73 2.03
N THR A 21 -4.21 9.50 2.45
CA THR A 21 -3.17 8.48 2.54
C THR A 21 -3.09 7.62 1.28
N VAL A 22 -1.89 7.12 0.97
CA VAL A 22 -1.67 6.12 -0.09
C VAL A 22 -2.55 4.89 0.10
N SER A 23 -2.75 4.47 1.36
CA SER A 23 -3.62 3.34 1.70
C SER A 23 -5.10 3.58 1.41
N GLU A 24 -5.56 4.84 1.50
CA GLU A 24 -6.93 5.21 1.14
C GLU A 24 -7.11 5.22 -0.37
N ILE A 25 -6.13 5.76 -1.12
CA ILE A 25 -6.14 5.70 -2.59
C ILE A 25 -6.24 4.25 -3.05
N ALA A 26 -5.39 3.37 -2.53
CA ALA A 26 -5.42 1.94 -2.85
C ALA A 26 -6.77 1.28 -2.52
N GLN A 27 -7.42 1.69 -1.43
CA GLN A 27 -8.75 1.18 -1.06
C GLN A 27 -9.85 1.63 -2.02
N GLN A 28 -9.73 2.80 -2.66
CA GLN A 28 -10.67 3.23 -3.71
C GLN A 28 -10.73 2.22 -4.87
N LEU A 29 -9.58 1.66 -5.26
CA LEU A 29 -9.49 0.65 -6.30
C LEU A 29 -10.07 -0.70 -5.87
N TYR A 30 -10.00 -1.03 -4.58
CA TYR A 30 -10.65 -2.22 -4.07
C TYR A 30 -12.17 -2.08 -4.09
N CYS A 31 -12.69 -1.04 -3.43
CA CYS A 31 -14.09 -0.61 -3.48
C CYS A 31 -14.19 0.77 -2.80
N GLU A 32 -14.41 1.82 -3.59
CA GLU A 32 -14.47 3.19 -3.05
C GLU A 32 -15.67 3.43 -2.14
N TYR A 33 -16.81 2.79 -2.39
CA TYR A 33 -17.95 2.89 -1.48
C TYR A 33 -17.67 2.25 -0.11
N LYS A 34 -16.90 1.16 -0.06
CA LYS A 34 -16.42 0.58 1.21
C LYS A 34 -15.54 1.57 1.97
N LEU A 35 -14.62 2.24 1.27
CA LEU A 35 -13.80 3.29 1.87
C LEU A 35 -14.67 4.42 2.42
N HIS A 36 -15.64 4.88 1.64
CA HIS A 36 -16.59 5.91 2.06
C HIS A 36 -17.30 5.54 3.36
N LEU A 37 -17.86 4.33 3.45
CA LEU A 37 -18.49 3.83 4.68
C LEU A 37 -17.50 3.77 5.86
N SER A 38 -16.26 3.32 5.61
CA SER A 38 -15.24 3.25 6.67
C SER A 38 -14.84 4.59 7.27
N ILE A 39 -14.98 5.68 6.51
CA ILE A 39 -14.68 7.02 6.98
C ILE A 39 -15.87 7.60 7.77
N ILE A 40 -17.10 7.41 7.28
CA ILE A 40 -18.29 8.00 7.91
C ILE A 40 -18.78 7.19 9.12
N GLU A 41 -18.66 5.87 9.09
CA GLU A 41 -19.16 4.97 10.14
C GLU A 41 -18.05 4.44 11.06
N GLY A 42 -16.79 4.69 10.68
CA GLY A 42 -15.62 4.16 11.38
C GLY A 42 -15.13 2.83 10.80
N LYS A 43 -13.81 2.62 10.92
CA LYS A 43 -13.12 1.42 10.44
C LYS A 43 -13.38 0.26 11.39
N ILE A 44 -13.92 -0.84 10.87
CA ILE A 44 -14.07 -2.09 11.64
C ILE A 44 -12.79 -2.90 11.52
N GLN A 45 -12.16 -3.20 12.66
CA GLN A 45 -11.03 -4.13 12.72
C GLN A 45 -11.52 -5.57 12.52
N THR A 46 -10.75 -6.36 11.79
CA THR A 46 -11.01 -7.80 11.62
C THR A 46 -9.80 -8.60 12.09
N PRO A 47 -9.97 -9.86 12.53
CA PRO A 47 -8.83 -10.69 12.94
C PRO A 47 -7.76 -10.85 11.85
N ALA A 48 -8.17 -10.84 10.58
CA ALA A 48 -7.24 -10.90 9.45
C ALA A 48 -6.38 -9.63 9.33
N MET A 49 -6.92 -8.47 9.68
CA MET A 49 -6.20 -7.19 9.68
C MET A 49 -5.22 -7.13 10.85
N GLU A 50 -5.65 -7.52 12.05
CA GLU A 50 -4.78 -7.59 13.24
C GLU A 50 -3.58 -8.51 12.99
N MET A 51 -3.82 -9.69 12.42
CA MET A 51 -2.73 -10.60 12.09
C MET A 51 -1.82 -10.05 11.00
N GLY A 52 -2.38 -9.33 10.03
CA GLY A 52 -1.59 -8.61 9.03
C GLY A 52 -0.65 -7.61 9.70
N ILE A 53 -1.14 -6.78 10.62
CA ILE A 53 -0.34 -5.78 11.35
C ILE A 53 0.82 -6.45 12.10
N ILE A 54 0.55 -7.52 12.85
CA ILE A 54 1.59 -8.26 13.59
C ILE A 54 2.68 -8.79 12.65
N ILE A 55 2.29 -9.34 11.49
CA ILE A 55 3.26 -9.85 10.51
C ILE A 55 4.09 -8.71 9.91
N HIS A 56 3.48 -7.56 9.59
CA HIS A 56 4.21 -6.40 9.08
C HIS A 56 5.21 -5.88 10.11
N ASP A 57 4.77 -5.66 11.36
CA ASP A 57 5.62 -5.17 12.43
C ASP A 57 6.80 -6.11 12.70
N GLU A 58 6.58 -7.42 12.69
CA GLU A 58 7.66 -8.39 12.89
C GLU A 58 8.51 -8.61 11.63
N VAL A 59 8.03 -8.39 10.41
CA VAL A 59 8.89 -8.46 9.21
C VAL A 59 9.78 -7.23 9.11
N PHE A 60 9.24 -6.03 9.37
CA PHE A 60 9.96 -4.77 9.18
C PHE A 60 10.49 -4.14 10.47
N LYS A 61 10.48 -4.89 11.57
CA LYS A 61 11.04 -4.46 12.86
C LYS A 61 12.46 -3.93 12.70
N GLY A 62 12.67 -2.71 13.18
CA GLY A 62 13.95 -2.03 13.20
C GLY A 62 14.05 -1.07 14.38
N SER A 63 15.20 -0.41 14.50
CA SER A 63 15.43 0.61 15.51
C SER A 63 14.86 1.96 15.06
N ARG A 64 14.17 2.67 15.95
CA ARG A 64 13.76 4.05 15.70
C ARG A 64 15.00 4.95 15.71
N VAL A 65 15.08 5.86 14.75
CA VAL A 65 16.15 6.85 14.61
C VAL A 65 15.57 8.23 14.37
N SER A 66 16.34 9.29 14.64
CA SER A 66 15.97 10.65 14.23
C SER A 66 16.07 10.81 12.71
N VAL A 67 15.53 11.90 12.17
CA VAL A 67 15.67 12.24 10.75
C VAL A 67 17.15 12.38 10.37
N GLU A 68 17.94 13.07 11.19
CA GLU A 68 19.38 13.23 10.99
C GLU A 68 20.10 11.88 11.06
N GLY A 69 19.69 11.01 11.98
CA GLY A 69 20.20 9.65 12.09
C GLY A 69 19.94 8.83 10.82
N LEU A 70 18.74 8.91 10.27
CA LEU A 70 18.40 8.26 9.00
C LEU A 70 19.21 8.83 7.83
N VAL A 71 19.31 10.15 7.71
CA VAL A 71 20.10 10.82 6.65
C VAL A 71 21.56 10.40 6.72
N ASN A 72 22.15 10.38 7.92
CA ASN A 72 23.53 9.93 8.13
C ASN A 72 23.70 8.46 7.78
N ALA A 73 22.75 7.60 8.16
CA ALA A 73 22.78 6.19 7.81
C ALA A 73 22.75 6.00 6.29
N VAL A 74 21.81 6.65 5.60
CA VAL A 74 21.66 6.57 4.14
C VAL A 74 22.91 7.07 3.41
N ARG A 75 23.54 8.14 3.90
CA ARG A 75 24.76 8.70 3.29
C ARG A 75 25.99 7.82 3.48
N ASN A 76 26.16 7.23 4.67
CA ASN A 76 27.43 6.62 5.08
C ASN A 76 27.47 5.09 4.93
N ASN A 77 26.34 4.44 4.67
CA ASN A 77 26.28 2.99 4.52
C ASN A 77 25.97 2.61 3.06
N GLU A 78 26.54 1.49 2.60
CA GLU A 78 26.29 1.00 1.24
C GLU A 78 24.82 0.61 1.01
N LEU A 79 24.16 0.11 2.05
CA LEU A 79 22.79 -0.37 2.04
C LEU A 79 22.07 0.08 3.32
N VAL A 80 20.89 0.68 3.15
CA VAL A 80 19.97 0.99 4.25
C VAL A 80 18.56 0.57 3.87
N ILE A 81 17.88 -0.11 4.78
CA ILE A 81 16.45 -0.45 4.66
C ILE A 81 15.73 0.35 5.74
N ALA A 82 14.76 1.18 5.34
CA ALA A 82 14.06 2.06 6.27
C ALA A 82 12.56 2.12 5.99
N THR A 83 11.79 2.12 7.07
CA THR A 83 10.36 2.48 7.07
C THR A 83 10.27 3.95 7.47
N LEU A 84 9.72 4.80 6.60
CA LEU A 84 9.68 6.25 6.80
C LEU A 84 8.39 6.86 6.25
N PRO A 85 7.84 7.92 6.89
CA PRO A 85 6.74 8.66 6.32
C PRO A 85 7.18 9.42 5.07
N LEU A 86 6.41 9.26 4.00
CA LEU A 86 6.54 10.01 2.76
C LEU A 86 5.36 10.99 2.68
N MET A 87 5.65 12.26 2.40
CA MET A 87 4.64 13.32 2.33
C MET A 87 4.97 14.24 1.15
N VAL A 88 4.04 14.36 0.21
CA VAL A 88 4.19 15.22 -0.97
C VAL A 88 2.91 16.01 -1.19
N ASN A 89 3.03 17.29 -1.52
CA ASN A 89 1.90 18.08 -1.99
C ASN A 89 1.71 17.89 -3.50
N ILE A 90 0.54 17.42 -3.92
CA ILE A 90 0.20 17.13 -5.31
C ILE A 90 -1.13 17.80 -5.61
N ASN A 91 -1.14 18.77 -6.54
CA ASN A 91 -2.30 19.59 -6.85
C ASN A 91 -2.95 20.17 -5.58
N GLU A 92 -2.12 20.77 -4.73
CA GLU A 92 -2.51 21.41 -3.47
C GLU A 92 -2.96 20.43 -2.35
N ILE A 93 -3.10 19.13 -2.65
CA ILE A 93 -3.49 18.10 -1.69
C ILE A 93 -2.25 17.40 -1.13
N THR A 94 -2.19 17.24 0.19
CA THR A 94 -1.11 16.49 0.83
C THR A 94 -1.38 14.98 0.71
N VAL A 95 -0.54 14.25 -0.02
CA VAL A 95 -0.55 12.79 -0.08
C VAL A 95 0.52 12.24 0.86
N ILE A 96 0.10 11.37 1.77
CA ILE A 96 0.95 10.82 2.83
C ILE A 96 0.96 9.30 2.76
N GLY A 97 2.07 8.66 3.09
CA GLY A 97 2.01 7.24 3.41
C GLY A 97 3.32 6.71 3.96
N ILE A 98 3.27 5.48 4.45
CA ILE A 98 4.41 4.79 5.03
C ILE A 98 4.51 3.46 4.28
N PRO A 99 5.43 3.30 3.32
CA PRO A 99 5.71 1.99 2.74
C PRO A 99 6.27 1.08 3.83
N ASP A 100 6.11 -0.23 3.65
CA ASP A 100 6.70 -1.18 4.60
C ASP A 100 8.22 -1.07 4.66
N ALA A 101 8.88 -0.87 3.52
CA ALA A 101 10.27 -0.44 3.48
C ALA A 101 10.64 0.32 2.21
N VAL A 102 11.65 1.18 2.33
CA VAL A 102 12.42 1.77 1.23
C VAL A 102 13.85 1.28 1.36
N LEU A 103 14.40 0.78 0.26
CA LEU A 103 15.76 0.24 0.20
C LEU A 103 16.66 1.24 -0.52
N PHE A 104 17.60 1.81 0.22
CA PHE A 104 18.60 2.75 -0.24
C PHE A 104 19.91 2.03 -0.52
N MET A 105 20.52 2.30 -1.68
CA MET A 105 21.88 1.88 -1.99
C MET A 105 22.72 3.08 -2.39
N LYS A 106 23.89 3.21 -1.76
CA LYS A 106 24.82 4.32 -1.98
C LYS A 106 24.14 5.69 -1.92
N GLY A 107 23.32 5.91 -0.90
CA GLY A 107 22.59 7.16 -0.68
C GLY A 107 21.31 7.37 -1.48
N VAL A 108 20.92 6.44 -2.36
CA VAL A 108 19.77 6.62 -3.27
C VAL A 108 18.75 5.51 -3.07
N ALA A 109 17.46 5.85 -2.97
CA ALA A 109 16.38 4.87 -2.94
C ALA A 109 16.32 4.09 -4.27
N LYS A 110 16.49 2.77 -4.19
CA LYS A 110 16.49 1.87 -5.36
C LYS A 110 15.21 1.04 -5.45
N ALA A 111 14.54 0.79 -4.33
CA ALA A 111 13.27 0.07 -4.33
C ALA A 111 12.35 0.51 -3.19
N VAL A 112 11.06 0.30 -3.41
CA VAL A 112 10.02 0.28 -2.38
C VAL A 112 9.52 -1.15 -2.22
N ILE A 113 9.27 -1.55 -0.98
CA ILE A 113 8.74 -2.87 -0.62
C ILE A 113 7.38 -2.66 0.04
N GLU A 114 6.39 -3.42 -0.43
CA GLU A 114 5.07 -3.55 0.18
C GLU A 114 4.79 -5.03 0.44
N LEU A 115 4.53 -5.40 1.69
CA LEU A 115 4.12 -6.73 2.10
C LEU A 115 2.59 -6.85 2.08
N LYS A 116 2.10 -8.03 1.69
CA LYS A 116 0.69 -8.39 1.70
C LYS A 116 0.54 -9.81 2.23
N THR A 117 -0.45 -10.00 3.09
CA THR A 117 -0.71 -11.30 3.70
C THR A 117 -2.01 -11.90 3.19
N SER A 118 -1.96 -13.13 2.68
CA SER A 118 -3.12 -13.82 2.11
C SER A 118 -3.03 -15.33 2.26
N ASN A 119 -4.14 -15.97 2.61
CA ASN A 119 -4.20 -17.44 2.67
C ASN A 119 -4.60 -18.09 1.35
N ARG A 120 -5.03 -17.31 0.35
CA ARG A 120 -5.57 -17.83 -0.92
C ARG A 120 -4.85 -17.30 -2.16
N TRP A 121 -4.45 -16.04 -2.15
CA TRP A 121 -4.08 -15.31 -3.37
C TRP A 121 -2.62 -14.85 -3.36
N LEU A 122 -1.69 -15.76 -3.10
CA LEU A 122 -0.26 -15.46 -3.19
C LEU A 122 0.21 -15.30 -4.64
N ASP A 123 -0.45 -16.02 -5.54
CA ASP A 123 -0.09 -16.10 -6.96
C ASP A 123 -0.78 -15.07 -7.86
N ARG A 124 -1.49 -14.10 -7.27
CA ARG A 124 -2.10 -12.98 -7.96
C ARG A 124 -1.73 -11.66 -7.28
N LEU A 125 -1.25 -10.70 -8.06
CA LEU A 125 -1.14 -9.30 -7.65
C LEU A 125 -2.45 -8.59 -7.98
N PHE A 126 -3.06 -7.91 -7.01
CA PHE A 126 -4.28 -7.13 -7.24
C PHE A 126 -3.93 -5.67 -7.59
N ASP A 127 -4.76 -5.02 -8.41
CA ASP A 127 -4.53 -3.64 -8.84
C ASP A 127 -4.40 -2.67 -7.67
N SER A 128 -5.17 -2.86 -6.60
CA SER A 128 -5.04 -2.06 -5.37
C SER A 128 -3.68 -2.22 -4.70
N GLU A 129 -3.09 -3.43 -4.72
CA GLU A 129 -1.77 -3.70 -4.15
C GLU A 129 -0.66 -3.11 -5.03
N TYR A 130 -0.80 -3.25 -6.35
CA TYR A 130 0.10 -2.67 -7.35
C TYR A 130 0.13 -1.14 -7.24
N VAL A 131 -1.04 -0.50 -7.28
CA VAL A 131 -1.17 0.96 -7.21
C VAL A 131 -0.67 1.51 -5.87
N GLN A 132 -0.91 0.81 -4.76
CA GLN A 132 -0.37 1.23 -3.46
C GLN A 132 1.16 1.30 -3.50
N ALA A 133 1.82 0.25 -4.00
CA ALA A 133 3.26 0.18 -4.05
C ALA A 133 3.86 1.17 -5.08
N GLN A 134 3.22 1.33 -6.24
CA GLN A 134 3.60 2.34 -7.23
C GLN A 134 3.45 3.77 -6.70
N LEU A 135 2.41 4.07 -5.91
CA LEU A 135 2.27 5.37 -5.26
C LEU A 135 3.41 5.64 -4.29
N TYR A 136 3.87 4.66 -3.52
CA TYR A 136 5.06 4.84 -2.69
C TYR A 136 6.32 5.14 -3.51
N ALA A 137 6.54 4.40 -4.60
CA ALA A 137 7.64 4.69 -5.53
C ALA A 137 7.53 6.09 -6.12
N TYR A 138 6.32 6.52 -6.46
CA TYR A 138 6.04 7.87 -6.95
C TYR A 138 6.36 8.95 -5.91
N LEU A 139 5.98 8.74 -4.63
CA LEU A 139 6.33 9.67 -3.56
C LEU A 139 7.85 9.73 -3.32
N VAL A 140 8.55 8.59 -3.32
CA VAL A 140 10.02 8.52 -3.26
C VAL A 140 10.66 9.33 -4.40
N ASN A 141 10.13 9.20 -5.61
CA ASN A 141 10.58 9.93 -6.79
C ASN A 141 10.35 11.44 -6.67
N LYS A 142 9.14 11.87 -6.29
CA LYS A 142 8.80 13.29 -6.10
C LYS A 142 9.59 13.95 -4.98
N LEU A 143 9.99 13.20 -3.95
CA LEU A 143 10.86 13.68 -2.88
C LEU A 143 12.34 13.76 -3.28
N GLY A 144 12.72 13.31 -4.48
CA GLY A 144 14.10 13.29 -4.93
C GLY A 144 14.97 12.26 -4.20
N LEU A 145 14.37 11.29 -3.50
CA LEU A 145 15.10 10.26 -2.76
C LEU A 145 15.68 9.18 -3.69
N GLY A 146 15.10 9.02 -4.88
CA GLY A 146 15.60 8.12 -5.92
C GLY A 146 14.81 8.28 -7.21
N VAL A 147 15.43 7.97 -8.35
CA VAL A 147 14.79 8.05 -9.66
C VAL A 147 14.23 6.69 -10.03
N ASP A 148 12.94 6.67 -10.36
CA ASP A 148 12.19 5.52 -10.88
C ASP A 148 12.51 4.21 -10.10
N PRO A 149 12.32 4.19 -8.76
CA PRO A 149 12.69 3.04 -7.94
C PRO A 149 11.88 1.80 -8.31
N LEU A 150 12.50 0.63 -8.18
CA LEU A 150 11.80 -0.65 -8.38
C LEU A 150 10.68 -0.84 -7.36
N VAL A 151 9.61 -1.49 -7.79
CA VAL A 151 8.44 -1.77 -6.96
C VAL A 151 8.38 -3.25 -6.65
N MET A 152 8.52 -3.59 -5.37
CA MET A 152 8.48 -4.97 -4.89
C MET A 152 7.24 -5.20 -4.03
N VAL A 153 6.28 -5.97 -4.53
CA VAL A 153 5.14 -6.44 -3.74
C VAL A 153 5.40 -7.87 -3.29
N ILE A 154 5.45 -8.08 -1.99
CA ILE A 154 5.73 -9.37 -1.37
C ILE A 154 4.42 -9.95 -0.85
N LYS A 155 4.10 -11.18 -1.25
CA LYS A 155 2.92 -11.89 -0.78
C LYS A 155 3.31 -13.08 0.07
N THR A 156 2.83 -13.15 1.30
CA THR A 156 3.08 -14.27 2.21
C THR A 156 1.77 -14.79 2.82
N LYS A 157 1.80 -16.01 3.38
CA LYS A 157 0.66 -16.56 4.13
C LYS A 157 0.45 -15.76 5.42
N ARG A 158 -0.78 -15.73 5.92
CA ARG A 158 -1.07 -15.16 7.25
C ARG A 158 -0.67 -16.16 8.32
N ASP A 159 0.63 -16.19 8.61
CA ASP A 159 1.22 -17.05 9.63
C ASP A 159 2.34 -16.27 10.33
N SER A 160 2.09 -15.86 11.58
CA SER A 160 3.04 -15.08 12.38
C SER A 160 4.22 -15.90 12.90
N SER A 161 4.11 -17.24 12.91
CA SER A 161 5.16 -18.12 13.47
C SER A 161 6.45 -18.14 12.64
N ALA A 162 6.39 -17.71 11.37
CA ALA A 162 7.51 -17.77 10.44
C ALA A 162 8.19 -16.39 10.17
N THR A 163 7.84 -15.35 10.94
CA THR A 163 8.16 -13.94 10.63
C THR A 163 9.66 -13.61 10.63
N GLU A 164 10.46 -14.13 11.57
CA GLU A 164 11.91 -13.82 11.61
C GLU A 164 12.65 -14.40 10.39
N LYS A 165 12.35 -15.66 10.06
CA LYS A 165 12.90 -16.32 8.86
C LYS A 165 12.43 -15.61 7.59
N LEU A 166 11.18 -15.17 7.58
CA LEU A 166 10.59 -14.42 6.48
C LEU A 166 11.34 -13.09 6.25
N ARG A 167 11.64 -12.33 7.31
CA ARG A 167 12.42 -11.08 7.22
C ARG A 167 13.76 -11.29 6.51
N LYS A 168 14.58 -12.21 7.02
CA LYS A 168 15.93 -12.49 6.47
C LYS A 168 15.85 -12.89 4.99
N ASN A 169 14.87 -13.73 4.63
CA ASN A 169 14.70 -14.19 3.27
C ASN A 169 14.21 -13.09 2.32
N ILE A 170 13.25 -12.26 2.77
CA ILE A 170 12.74 -11.12 2.01
C ILE A 170 13.86 -10.15 1.66
N TYR A 171 14.65 -9.72 2.64
CA TYR A 171 15.73 -8.75 2.39
C TYR A 171 16.83 -9.34 1.51
N SER A 172 17.24 -10.58 1.77
CA SER A 172 18.25 -11.25 0.94
C SER A 172 17.80 -11.37 -0.51
N ALA A 173 16.53 -11.72 -0.74
CA ALA A 173 15.96 -11.78 -2.08
C ALA A 173 15.86 -10.39 -2.74
N ALA A 174 15.34 -9.39 -2.02
CA ALA A 174 15.22 -8.02 -2.52
C ALA A 174 16.59 -7.45 -2.95
N ILE A 175 17.61 -7.60 -2.11
CA ILE A 175 18.98 -7.16 -2.42
C ILE A 175 19.52 -7.89 -3.65
N LYS A 176 19.37 -9.22 -3.70
CA LYS A 176 19.81 -10.04 -4.84
C LYS A 176 19.22 -9.52 -6.15
N TYR A 177 17.92 -9.22 -6.17
CA TYR A 177 17.25 -8.78 -7.39
C TYR A 177 17.58 -7.33 -7.78
N LEU A 178 17.91 -6.49 -6.81
CA LEU A 178 18.38 -5.12 -7.09
C LEU A 178 19.75 -5.07 -7.76
N VAL A 179 20.64 -6.02 -7.43
CA VAL A 179 21.99 -6.06 -8.00
C VAL A 179 22.11 -6.95 -9.23
N SER A 180 21.10 -7.78 -9.50
CA SER A 180 21.06 -8.61 -10.70
C SER A 180 20.52 -7.84 -11.90
N THR A 181 21.09 -8.09 -13.07
CA THR A 181 20.44 -7.72 -14.35
C THR A 181 19.24 -8.64 -14.55
N MET A 182 18.03 -8.13 -14.30
CA MET A 182 16.79 -8.85 -14.53
C MET A 182 15.83 -8.03 -15.40
N GLU A 183 15.06 -8.71 -16.23
CA GLU A 183 13.93 -8.10 -16.92
C GLU A 183 12.76 -7.91 -15.95
N VAL A 184 12.07 -6.78 -16.06
CA VAL A 184 10.87 -6.45 -15.30
C VAL A 184 9.69 -6.25 -16.28
N PRO A 185 8.47 -6.69 -15.93
CA PRO A 185 8.05 -7.25 -14.64
C PRO A 185 8.49 -8.70 -14.44
N ALA A 186 8.74 -9.08 -13.18
CA ALA A 186 9.09 -10.43 -12.80
C ALA A 186 8.27 -10.93 -11.61
N LYS A 187 8.03 -12.25 -11.59
CA LYS A 187 7.38 -12.94 -10.47
C LYS A 187 8.28 -14.07 -10.00
N VAL A 188 8.68 -14.00 -8.74
CA VAL A 188 9.59 -14.98 -8.14
C VAL A 188 8.88 -15.69 -6.99
N LYS A 189 8.80 -17.02 -7.08
CA LYS A 189 8.21 -17.85 -6.03
C LYS A 189 9.29 -18.40 -5.10
N PHE A 190 9.08 -18.21 -3.81
CA PHE A 190 9.81 -18.89 -2.73
C PHE A 190 8.86 -19.84 -2.01
N ARG A 191 9.42 -20.67 -1.12
CA ARG A 191 8.63 -21.59 -0.30
C ARG A 191 7.56 -20.87 0.53
N ASP A 192 7.93 -19.73 1.13
CA ASP A 192 7.13 -19.06 2.16
C ASP A 192 6.49 -17.73 1.67
N PHE A 193 6.87 -17.26 0.48
CA PHE A 193 6.37 -16.00 -0.08
C PHE A 193 6.58 -15.93 -1.60
N VAL A 194 5.94 -14.95 -2.24
CA VAL A 194 6.10 -14.60 -3.65
C VAL A 194 6.49 -13.14 -3.73
N ILE A 195 7.47 -12.79 -4.58
CA ILE A 195 7.79 -11.39 -4.90
C ILE A 195 7.30 -11.08 -6.31
N TYR A 196 6.55 -9.99 -6.45
CA TYR A 196 6.27 -9.32 -7.71
C TYR A 196 7.20 -8.11 -7.81
N ILE A 197 8.06 -8.10 -8.83
CA ILE A 197 9.05 -7.05 -9.06
C ILE A 197 8.63 -6.31 -10.33
N ASN A 198 8.38 -5.02 -10.21
CA ASN A 198 7.93 -4.17 -11.31
C ASN A 198 8.86 -2.97 -11.45
N GLY A 199 8.99 -2.48 -12.68
CA GLY A 199 9.55 -1.15 -12.92
C GLY A 199 8.61 -0.06 -12.39
N PHE A 200 9.16 1.14 -12.18
CA PHE A 200 8.34 2.31 -11.90
C PHE A 200 7.41 2.59 -13.08
N ASP A 201 6.12 2.74 -12.81
CA ASP A 201 5.09 2.97 -13.82
C ASP A 201 4.50 4.37 -13.70
N ARG A 202 4.76 5.22 -14.69
CA ARG A 202 4.27 6.61 -14.74
C ARG A 202 2.76 6.71 -14.93
N SER A 203 2.07 5.64 -15.36
CA SER A 203 0.61 5.60 -15.41
C SER A 203 -0.05 5.78 -14.03
N ILE A 204 0.74 5.69 -12.96
CA ILE A 204 0.29 5.99 -11.59
C ILE A 204 -0.26 7.40 -11.43
N GLU A 205 0.18 8.37 -12.24
CA GLU A 205 -0.37 9.74 -12.21
C GLU A 205 -1.85 9.77 -12.62
N ALA A 206 -2.27 8.93 -13.57
CA ALA A 206 -3.66 8.82 -13.98
C ALA A 206 -4.53 8.20 -12.88
N HIS A 207 -4.02 7.16 -12.21
CA HIS A 207 -4.69 6.55 -11.05
C HIS A 207 -4.84 7.54 -9.90
N LEU A 208 -3.78 8.31 -9.62
CA LEU A 208 -3.81 9.37 -8.61
C LEU A 208 -4.85 10.43 -8.97
N LYS A 209 -4.87 10.92 -10.22
CA LYS A 209 -5.86 11.89 -10.66
C LYS A 209 -7.29 11.38 -10.46
N TRP A 210 -7.58 10.16 -10.92
CA TRP A 210 -8.90 9.53 -10.75
C TRP A 210 -9.31 9.42 -9.28
N ALA A 211 -8.35 9.08 -8.41
CA ALA A 211 -8.57 8.98 -6.98
C ALA A 211 -8.89 10.36 -6.39
N LEU A 212 -8.09 11.38 -6.71
CA LEU A 212 -8.26 12.76 -6.23
C LEU A 212 -9.60 13.37 -6.63
N ASP A 213 -10.15 13.03 -7.80
CA ASP A 213 -11.47 13.55 -8.22
C ASP A 213 -12.59 13.18 -7.21
N TYR A 214 -12.51 12.02 -6.54
CA TYR A 214 -13.45 11.68 -5.45
C TYR A 214 -13.27 12.57 -4.21
N TRP A 215 -12.02 12.85 -3.82
CA TRP A 215 -11.69 13.66 -2.66
C TRP A 215 -11.97 15.14 -2.86
N LEU A 216 -11.77 15.63 -4.09
CA LEU A 216 -12.13 16.98 -4.51
C LEU A 216 -13.63 17.17 -4.74
N MET A 217 -14.45 16.16 -4.46
CA MET A 217 -15.91 16.19 -4.65
C MET A 217 -16.33 16.42 -6.11
N HIS A 218 -15.46 16.10 -7.07
CA HIS A 218 -15.79 16.12 -8.50
C HIS A 218 -16.65 14.93 -8.93
N ARG A 219 -16.76 13.90 -8.07
CA ARG A 219 -17.60 12.72 -8.29
C ARG A 219 -18.02 12.07 -6.98
N GLU A 220 -19.17 11.38 -7.03
CA GLU A 220 -19.68 10.53 -5.95
C GLU A 220 -18.87 9.22 -5.81
N PRO A 221 -18.92 8.55 -4.64
CA PRO A 221 -18.23 7.28 -4.43
C PRO A 221 -18.78 6.17 -5.34
N GLY A 222 -17.89 5.51 -6.08
CA GLY A 222 -18.21 4.33 -6.89
C GLY A 222 -18.23 3.03 -6.08
N ALA A 223 -19.15 2.12 -6.37
CA ALA A 223 -19.13 0.76 -5.87
C ALA A 223 -18.56 -0.21 -6.91
N SER A 224 -17.75 -1.16 -6.47
CA SER A 224 -17.18 -2.22 -7.33
C SER A 224 -17.52 -3.61 -6.77
N PRO A 225 -18.82 -3.96 -6.68
CA PRO A 225 -19.26 -5.16 -5.99
C PRO A 225 -18.89 -6.43 -6.75
N THR A 226 -18.37 -7.41 -6.01
CA THR A 226 -18.26 -8.79 -6.49
C THR A 226 -18.68 -9.71 -5.37
N ILE A 227 -19.18 -10.91 -5.69
CA ILE A 227 -19.60 -11.90 -4.67
C ILE A 227 -18.50 -12.11 -3.64
N GLY A 228 -17.26 -12.29 -4.08
CA GLY A 228 -16.12 -12.47 -3.18
C GLY A 228 -15.79 -11.24 -2.32
N LYS A 229 -15.76 -10.03 -2.90
CA LYS A 229 -15.47 -8.80 -2.16
C LYS A 229 -16.57 -8.49 -1.14
N CYS A 230 -17.83 -8.64 -1.53
CA CYS A 230 -18.98 -8.37 -0.68
C CYS A 230 -19.08 -9.39 0.46
N ALA A 231 -18.86 -10.68 0.20
CA ALA A 231 -18.95 -11.73 1.22
C ALA A 231 -17.98 -11.54 2.41
N THR A 232 -16.85 -10.86 2.21
CA THR A 232 -15.87 -10.58 3.27
C THR A 232 -15.83 -9.11 3.69
N CYS A 233 -16.75 -8.27 3.19
CA CYS A 233 -16.79 -6.85 3.50
C CYS A 233 -17.40 -6.63 4.89
N GLU A 234 -16.73 -5.85 5.73
CA GLU A 234 -17.20 -5.48 7.07
C GLU A 234 -18.47 -4.60 7.07
N PHE A 235 -18.90 -4.12 5.89
CA PHE A 235 -20.13 -3.35 5.70
C PHE A 235 -21.20 -4.14 4.91
N ASN A 236 -21.07 -5.46 4.76
CA ASN A 236 -21.99 -6.25 3.92
C ASN A 236 -23.47 -6.11 4.33
N ASP A 237 -23.74 -6.05 5.63
CA ASP A 237 -25.06 -5.98 6.24
C ASP A 237 -25.81 -4.65 5.97
N ARG A 238 -25.08 -3.58 5.64
CA ARG A 238 -25.62 -2.22 5.45
C ARG A 238 -25.25 -1.55 4.13
N CYS A 239 -24.35 -2.13 3.34
CA CYS A 239 -23.97 -1.58 2.05
C CYS A 239 -25.11 -1.74 1.02
N PRO A 240 -25.62 -0.65 0.41
CA PRO A 240 -26.71 -0.72 -0.56
C PRO A 240 -26.30 -1.38 -1.89
N PHE A 241 -25.00 -1.53 -2.14
CA PHE A 241 -24.44 -2.14 -3.36
C PHE A 241 -24.00 -3.59 -3.15
N ARG A 242 -24.36 -4.23 -2.03
CA ARG A 242 -23.99 -5.63 -1.76
C ARG A 242 -24.55 -6.57 -2.82
N VAL A 243 -23.78 -7.59 -3.16
CA VAL A 243 -24.23 -8.70 -4.02
C VAL A 243 -24.13 -10.02 -3.26
N TYR A 244 -25.18 -10.84 -3.37
CA TYR A 244 -25.23 -12.19 -2.80
C TYR A 244 -25.10 -13.24 -3.89
N THR A 245 -24.51 -14.38 -3.54
CA THR A 245 -24.82 -15.65 -4.22
C THR A 245 -26.13 -16.17 -3.65
N PRO A 246 -27.14 -16.55 -4.46
CA PRO A 246 -28.28 -17.29 -3.92
C PRO A 246 -27.75 -18.53 -3.22
N SER A 247 -28.13 -18.71 -1.95
CA SER A 247 -27.81 -19.92 -1.23
C SER A 247 -28.58 -21.08 -1.86
N ASN A 248 -28.01 -22.29 -1.90
CA ASN A 248 -28.74 -23.49 -2.34
C ASN A 248 -29.99 -23.81 -1.47
N ALA A 249 -30.31 -22.98 -0.46
CA ALA A 249 -31.53 -23.08 0.33
C ALA A 249 -32.75 -22.38 -0.33
N ASP A 250 -32.54 -21.39 -1.21
CA ASP A 250 -33.65 -20.65 -1.87
C ASP A 250 -34.27 -21.38 -3.08
N VAL A 251 -33.70 -22.54 -3.47
CA VAL A 251 -34.22 -23.35 -4.58
C VAL A 251 -35.29 -24.36 -4.11
N ARG A 252 -35.46 -24.55 -2.80
CA ARG A 252 -36.41 -25.54 -2.25
C ARG A 252 -37.82 -25.02 -1.96
N ASP A 253 -38.06 -23.72 -2.11
CA ASP A 253 -39.38 -23.11 -1.92
C ASP A 253 -40.07 -22.72 -3.25
N ARG A 254 -39.62 -23.28 -4.38
CA ARG A 254 -40.24 -23.09 -5.71
C ARG A 254 -40.48 -24.40 -6.46
N THR A 255 -40.98 -25.42 -5.77
CA THR A 255 -41.61 -26.60 -6.38
C THR A 255 -42.85 -26.99 -5.62
#